data_AF-A0A962V1C7-F1
#
_entry.id   AF-A0A962V1C7-F1
#
_cell.length_a   1.000
_cell.length_b   1.000
_cell.length_c   1.000
_cell.angle_alpha   90.00
_cell.angle_beta   90.00
_cell.angle_gamma   90.00
#
_symmetry.space_group_name_H-M   'P 1'
#
loop_
_entity.id
_entity.type
_entity.pdbx_description
1 polymer ?
#
loop_
_entity_poly.entity_id
_entity_poly.type
_entity_poly.pdbx_seq_one_letter_code
_entity_poly.pdbx_strand_id
1 'polypeptide(L)'
;MLFEQNKIALIWDFDKTLIPDHMQKPLFEKYGISQRDFWNEVNKIPVDLEEQGYRVNKEIYYLNHILTYCKSDKFSGPNNETLRELGKN
;
A
#
# COMPACT_ATOMS: atom_id res chain seq x y z
N MET A 1 -33.29 8.43 37.47
CA MET A 1 -32.87 7.63 36.30
C MET A 1 -31.49 8.10 35.89
N LEU A 2 -30.47 7.25 35.95
CA LEU A 2 -29.22 7.48 35.23
C LEU A 2 -29.51 7.21 33.74
N PHE A 3 -29.23 8.17 32.87
CA PHE A 3 -29.12 7.87 31.43
C PHE A 3 -27.76 7.21 31.22
N GLU A 4 -27.71 5.96 30.79
CA GLU A 4 -26.48 5.35 30.31
C GLU A 4 -26.09 6.05 29.00
N GLN A 5 -24.95 6.75 29.01
CA GLN A 5 -24.41 7.39 27.83
C GLN A 5 -23.67 6.37 26.98
N ASN A 6 -24.27 5.97 25.85
CA ASN A 6 -23.61 5.15 24.85
C ASN A 6 -22.49 5.94 24.16
N LYS A 7 -21.24 5.53 24.34
CA LYS A 7 -20.10 6.07 23.59
C LYS A 7 -19.99 5.28 22.28
N ILE A 8 -20.22 5.98 21.16
CA ILE A 8 -20.07 5.40 19.82
C ILE A 8 -18.72 5.88 19.26
N ALA A 9 -17.87 4.95 18.87
CA ALA A 9 -16.66 5.23 18.10
C ALA A 9 -16.89 4.87 16.63
N LEU A 10 -16.46 5.75 15.72
CA LEU A 10 -16.44 5.49 14.29
C LEU A 10 -14.99 5.27 13.87
N ILE A 11 -14.72 4.13 13.23
CA ILE A 11 -13.41 3.74 12.73
C ILE A 11 -13.57 3.48 11.24
N TRP A 12 -12.80 4.18 10.43
CA TRP A 12 -12.74 3.99 8.97
C TRP A 12 -11.32 3.62 8.57
N ASP A 13 -11.21 2.63 7.70
CA ASP A 13 -10.00 2.40 6.92
C ASP A 13 -9.82 3.54 5.91
N PHE A 14 -8.63 3.69 5.32
CA PHE A 14 -8.34 4.76 4.36
C PHE A 14 -8.61 4.30 2.93
N ASP A 15 -7.86 3.30 2.48
CA ASP A 15 -7.97 2.74 1.12
C ASP A 15 -9.37 2.20 0.89
N LYS A 16 -9.94 2.49 -0.28
CA LYS A 16 -11.28 2.02 -0.69
C LYS A 16 -12.44 2.41 0.25
N THR A 17 -12.18 3.17 1.31
CA THR A 17 -13.18 3.63 2.29
C THR A 17 -13.27 5.16 2.30
N LEU A 18 -12.15 5.84 2.59
CA LEU A 18 -12.08 7.31 2.53
C LEU A 18 -11.66 7.81 1.15
N ILE A 19 -10.98 6.96 0.37
CA ILE A 19 -10.62 7.23 -1.03
C ILE A 19 -11.13 6.09 -1.94
N PRO A 20 -11.44 6.36 -3.22
CA PRO A 20 -11.96 5.32 -4.13
C PRO A 20 -10.89 4.31 -4.57
N ASP A 21 -9.60 4.58 -4.29
CA ASP A 21 -8.45 3.82 -4.74
C ASP A 21 -7.48 3.48 -3.61
N HIS A 22 -6.32 2.91 -3.95
CA HIS A 22 -5.22 2.72 -3.01
C HIS A 22 -4.33 3.96 -2.98
N MET A 23 -3.74 4.26 -1.81
CA MET A 23 -2.81 5.38 -1.61
C MET A 23 -1.66 5.43 -2.63
N GLN A 24 -1.25 4.28 -3.18
CA GLN A 24 -0.13 4.19 -4.11
C GLN A 24 -0.50 4.54 -5.56
N LYS A 25 -1.78 4.80 -5.87
CA LYS A 25 -2.22 5.11 -7.23
C LYS A 25 -1.45 6.29 -7.87
N PRO A 26 -1.23 7.44 -7.20
CA PRO A 26 -0.45 8.54 -7.78
C PRO A 26 1.00 8.13 -8.12
N LEU A 27 1.58 7.23 -7.32
CA LEU A 27 2.90 6.67 -7.59
C LEU A 27 2.87 5.80 -8.85
N PHE A 28 1.87 4.91 -8.97
CA PHE A 28 1.74 4.05 -10.12
C PHE A 28 1.51 4.84 -11.42
N GLU A 29 0.69 5.88 -11.38
CA GLU A 29 0.44 6.76 -12.54
C GLU A 29 1.71 7.50 -12.97
N LYS A 30 2.46 8.08 -12.02
CA LYS A 30 3.71 8.81 -12.32
C LYS A 30 4.75 7.94 -13.03
N TYR A 31 4.84 6.66 -12.65
CA TYR A 31 5.87 5.75 -13.15
C TYR A 31 5.34 4.73 -14.18
N GLY A 32 4.09 4.86 -14.63
CA GLY A 32 3.50 3.96 -15.63
C GLY A 32 3.37 2.51 -15.15
N ILE A 33 3.20 2.29 -13.84
CA ILE A 33 3.08 0.96 -13.26
C ILE A 33 1.63 0.47 -13.34
N SER A 34 1.44 -0.74 -13.85
CA SER A 34 0.17 -1.45 -13.78
C SER A 34 -0.14 -1.83 -12.33
N GLN A 35 -1.15 -1.18 -11.76
CA GLN A 35 -1.62 -1.47 -10.40
C GLN A 35 -2.02 -2.94 -10.23
N ARG A 36 -2.68 -3.52 -11.25
CA ARG A 36 -3.08 -4.93 -11.23
C ARG A 36 -1.88 -5.86 -11.13
N ASP A 37 -0.87 -5.63 -11.96
CA ASP A 37 0.29 -6.51 -12.01
C ASP A 37 1.14 -6.36 -10.74
N PHE A 38 1.26 -5.14 -10.22
CA PHE A 38 1.90 -4.89 -8.93
C PHE A 38 1.23 -5.68 -7.79
N TRP A 39 -0.10 -5.61 -7.65
CA TRP A 39 -0.80 -6.34 -6.58
C TRP A 39 -0.79 -7.85 -6.79
N ASN A 40 -0.79 -8.34 -8.04
CA ASN A 40 -0.59 -9.76 -8.33
C ASN A 40 0.78 -10.25 -7.84
N GLU A 41 1.84 -9.47 -8.07
CA GLU A 41 3.18 -9.77 -7.56
C GLU A 41 3.22 -9.75 -6.02
N VAL A 42 2.63 -8.72 -5.40
CA VAL A 42 2.54 -8.59 -3.92
C VAL A 42 1.82 -9.78 -3.28
N ASN A 43 0.77 -10.29 -3.91
CA ASN A 43 0.01 -11.42 -3.38
C ASN A 43 0.74 -12.75 -3.57
N LYS A 44 1.55 -12.88 -4.63
CA LYS A 44 2.24 -14.14 -4.97
C LYS A 44 3.54 -14.32 -4.21
N ILE A 45 4.43 -13.32 -4.20
CA ILE A 45 5.80 -13.48 -3.70
C ILE A 45 5.86 -13.96 -2.23
N PRO A 46 5.02 -13.45 -1.30
CA PRO A 46 5.01 -13.93 0.07
C PRO A 46 4.65 -15.41 0.21
N VAL A 47 3.79 -15.93 -0.67
CA VAL A 47 3.43 -17.36 -0.69
C VAL A 47 4.65 -18.19 -1.07
N ASP A 48 5.33 -17.81 -2.15
CA ASP A 48 6.54 -18.48 -2.62
C ASP A 48 7.66 -18.45 -1.54
N LEU A 49 7.78 -17.35 -0.79
CA LEU A 49 8.74 -17.21 0.31
C LEU A 49 8.39 -18.07 1.52
N GLU A 50 7.11 -18.19 1.87
CA GLU A 50 6.65 -19.06 2.96
C GLU A 50 6.90 -20.54 2.65
N GLU A 51 6.70 -20.96 1.39
CA GLU A 51 7.03 -22.33 0.94
C GLU A 51 8.52 -22.65 1.07
N GLN A 52 9.38 -21.63 0.96
CA GLN A 52 10.82 -21.74 1.18
C GLN A 52 11.23 -21.67 2.66
N GLY A 53 10.25 -21.55 3.58
CA GLY A 53 10.48 -21.52 5.03
C GLY A 53 10.72 -20.13 5.61
N TYR A 54 10.57 -19.06 4.82
CA TYR A 54 10.66 -17.69 5.34
C TYR A 54 9.35 -17.27 6.02
N ARG A 55 9.46 -16.38 7.01
CA ARG A 55 8.29 -15.73 7.63
C ARG A 55 8.18 -14.30 7.10
N VAL A 56 7.06 -14.00 6.47
CA VAL A 56 6.76 -12.68 5.88
C VAL A 56 5.36 -12.24 6.27
N ASN A 57 5.19 -10.95 6.52
CA ASN A 57 3.86 -10.37 6.74
C ASN A 57 3.26 -9.97 5.38
N LYS A 58 2.22 -10.69 4.94
CA LYS A 58 1.56 -10.49 3.65
C LYS A 58 0.89 -9.12 3.54
N GLU A 59 0.30 -8.62 4.63
CA GLU A 59 -0.46 -7.35 4.63
C GLU A 59 0.42 -6.15 4.36
N ILE A 60 1.65 -6.14 4.89
CA ILE A 60 2.59 -5.03 4.71
C ILE A 60 3.67 -5.31 3.64
N TYR A 61 3.61 -6.47 2.97
CA TYR A 61 4.65 -6.88 2.03
C TYR A 61 4.79 -5.91 0.85
N TYR A 62 3.71 -5.23 0.46
CA TYR A 62 3.74 -4.24 -0.62
C TYR A 62 4.80 -3.15 -0.40
N LEU A 63 5.13 -2.80 0.85
CA LEU A 63 6.20 -1.84 1.15
C LEU A 63 7.57 -2.37 0.71
N ASN A 64 7.86 -3.64 0.99
CA ASN A 64 9.08 -4.29 0.51
C ASN A 64 9.08 -4.36 -1.02
N HIS A 65 7.93 -4.61 -1.62
CA HIS A 65 7.82 -4.68 -3.08
C HIS A 65 8.03 -3.32 -3.77
N ILE A 66 7.58 -2.22 -3.15
CA ILE A 66 7.91 -0.85 -3.58
C ILE A 66 9.43 -0.65 -3.57
N LEU A 67 10.13 -1.09 -2.52
CA LEU A 67 11.60 -1.00 -2.47
C LEU A 67 12.27 -1.81 -3.58
N THR A 68 11.73 -2.99 -3.91
CA THR A 68 12.20 -3.79 -5.05
C THR A 68 12.02 -3.04 -6.37
N TYR A 69 10.90 -2.35 -6.56
CA TYR A 69 10.65 -1.54 -7.75
C TYR A 69 11.58 -0.32 -7.83
N CYS A 70 11.89 0.32 -6.70
CA CYS A 70 12.91 1.38 -6.65
C CYS A 70 14.30 0.85 -7.01
N LYS A 71 14.68 -0.34 -6.54
CA LYS A 71 15.99 -0.96 -6.81
C LYS A 71 16.14 -1.48 -8.26
N SER A 72 15.03 -1.74 -8.94
CA SER A 72 15.00 -2.24 -10.31
C SER A 72 14.71 -1.13 -11.34
N ASP A 73 14.81 0.14 -10.92
CA ASP A 73 14.52 1.33 -11.72
C ASP A 73 13.08 1.41 -12.30
N LYS A 74 12.17 0.51 -11.91
CA LYS A 74 10.75 0.55 -12.28
C LYS A 74 10.06 1.78 -11.69
N PHE A 75 10.36 2.08 -10.43
CA PHE A 75 10.20 3.42 -9.89
C PHE A 75 11.56 4.07 -10.05
N SER A 76 11.69 5.10 -10.90
CA SER A 76 12.95 5.82 -11.08
C SER A 76 13.29 6.69 -9.87
N GLY A 77 13.48 6.03 -8.72
CA GLY A 77 13.87 6.57 -7.44
C GLY A 77 13.01 7.74 -6.96
N PRO A 78 11.77 7.53 -6.46
CA PRO A 78 11.02 8.59 -5.82
C PRO A 78 11.82 9.13 -4.63
N ASN A 79 12.04 10.45 -4.61
CA ASN A 79 12.64 11.15 -3.48
C ASN A 79 11.53 11.77 -2.60
N ASN A 80 11.91 12.29 -1.44
CA ASN A 80 10.96 12.88 -0.49
C ASN A 80 10.15 14.05 -1.08
N GLU A 81 10.74 14.81 -1.99
CA GLU A 81 10.05 15.91 -2.68
C GLU A 81 8.93 15.36 -3.57
N THR A 82 9.25 14.43 -4.46
CA THR A 82 8.27 13.75 -5.32
C THR A 82 7.17 13.07 -4.51
N LEU A 83 7.50 12.38 -3.42
CA LEU A 83 6.50 11.72 -2.59
C LEU A 83 5.55 12.71 -1.91
N ARG A 84 6.07 13.86 -1.45
CA ARG A 84 5.24 14.93 -0.89
C ARG A 84 4.35 15.56 -1.95
N GLU A 85 4.84 15.77 -3.16
CA GLU A 85 4.05 16.28 -4.27
C GLU A 85 2.90 15.34 -4.64
N LEU A 86 3.18 14.04 -4.74
CA LEU A 86 2.17 13.02 -5.04
C LEU A 86 1.08 12.93 -3.96
N GLY A 87 1.42 13.23 -2.70
CA GLY A 87 0.50 13.21 -1.56
C GLY A 87 -0.25 14.52 -1.27
N LYS A 88 -0.09 15.57 -2.08
CA LYS A 88 -0.78 16.87 -1.88
C LYS A 88 -2.23 16.90 -2.37
N ASN A 89 -2.69 15.85 -3.04
CA ASN A 89 -4.02 15.77 -3.64
C ASN A 89 -5.02 15.08 -2.72
#